data_AF-A0AAV2F3N5-F1
#
_entry.id   AF-A0AAV2F3N5-F1
#
_cell.length_a   1.000
_cell.length_b   1.000
_cell.length_c   1.000
_cell.angle_alpha   90.00
_cell.angle_beta   90.00
_cell.angle_gamma   90.00
#
_symmetry.space_group_name_H-M   'P 1'
#
loop_
_entity.id
_entity.type
_entity.pdbx_description
1 polymer ?
#
loop_
_entity_poly.entity_id
_entity_poly.type
_entity_poly.pdbx_seq_one_letter_code
_entity_poly.pdbx_strand_id
1 'polypeptide(L)'
;MRRAEHLFFVSIYPKIDGHDAGLLKLARLGFNLLQNLYQKELKVLTKWWIELDLPRKLYYARDKLLENYFWAMGCLWEPKFSLSRYCFMKLIPIASMYDDTFDAYGKLDELEQFTAAIHRWDTSTKDLNTNMKILFDAVIDSYDDIQEITSNEFGRSYCWEYGKPALKNVVRLYLEEARWLAKGYVPTLEEYRHISSLSTIYQWAAFSVFCGMGDELAPKELFDWLFTEPKMLVASSDQCRLMDDIMTHEFEQKRGHAPSSVECYVEQYGVSTQKAVDALSNMVEEDWKIMNGELLNPPDCVPRKVLSIFLAFAQIMDVLYKDSDGYTNSATTTKDLLTALLVTPFPISS
;
A
#
# COMPACT_ATOMS: atom_id res chain seq x y z
N MET A 1 -6.43 12.94 1.35
CA MET A 1 -7.14 11.87 0.60
C MET A 1 -8.60 12.24 0.39
N ARG A 2 -9.17 11.93 -0.78
CA ARG A 2 -10.52 12.39 -1.19
C ARG A 2 -11.66 12.05 -0.22
N ARG A 3 -11.63 10.86 0.40
CA ARG A 3 -12.69 10.45 1.34
C ARG A 3 -12.70 11.30 2.61
N ALA A 4 -11.53 11.60 3.16
CA ALA A 4 -11.39 12.47 4.32
C ALA A 4 -11.75 13.93 3.98
N GLU A 5 -11.35 14.42 2.81
CA GLU A 5 -11.73 15.74 2.32
C GLU A 5 -13.24 15.88 2.13
N HIS A 6 -13.91 14.86 1.57
CA HIS A 6 -15.38 14.83 1.44
C HIS A 6 -16.06 14.88 2.81
N LEU A 7 -15.58 14.07 3.77
CA LEU A 7 -16.09 14.06 5.15
C LEU A 7 -16.00 15.46 5.78
N PHE A 8 -14.83 16.10 5.66
CA PHE A 8 -14.61 17.45 6.14
C PHE A 8 -15.53 18.46 5.45
N PHE A 9 -15.58 18.45 4.12
CA PHE A 9 -16.32 19.43 3.33
C PHE A 9 -17.83 19.35 3.59
N VAL A 10 -18.42 18.14 3.65
CA VAL A 10 -19.84 17.97 3.99
C VAL A 10 -20.17 18.48 5.40
N SER A 11 -19.20 18.48 6.30
CA SER A 11 -19.37 18.98 7.68
C SER A 11 -19.32 20.51 7.79
N ILE A 12 -18.58 21.18 6.90
CA ILE A 12 -18.45 22.65 6.90
C ILE A 12 -19.37 23.35 5.90
N TYR A 13 -19.78 22.67 4.82
CA TYR A 13 -20.60 23.24 3.74
C TYR A 13 -21.91 23.90 4.24
N PRO A 14 -22.66 23.33 5.23
CA PRO A 14 -23.86 23.97 5.76
C PRO A 14 -23.60 25.30 6.49
N LYS A 15 -22.34 25.55 6.89
CA LYS A 15 -21.92 26.79 7.57
C LYS A 15 -21.53 27.89 6.60
N ILE A 16 -21.52 27.60 5.29
CA ILE A 16 -21.19 28.57 4.24
C ILE A 16 -22.46 29.29 3.84
N ASP A 17 -22.41 30.62 3.84
CA ASP A 17 -23.52 31.47 3.41
C ASP A 17 -23.87 31.18 1.94
N GLY A 18 -25.15 30.97 1.66
CA GLY A 18 -25.64 30.66 0.32
C GLY A 18 -25.39 29.22 -0.15
N HIS A 19 -25.07 28.27 0.75
CA HIS A 19 -24.94 26.86 0.38
C HIS A 19 -26.22 26.30 -0.25
N ASP A 20 -26.07 25.42 -1.22
CA ASP A 20 -27.20 24.74 -1.87
C ASP A 20 -27.63 23.52 -1.05
N ALA A 21 -28.86 23.55 -0.54
CA ALA A 21 -29.41 22.46 0.27
C ALA A 21 -29.57 21.15 -0.51
N GLY A 22 -29.85 21.22 -1.82
CA GLY A 22 -29.94 20.07 -2.71
C GLY A 22 -28.59 19.39 -2.90
N LEU A 23 -27.52 20.18 -3.14
CA LEU A 23 -26.15 19.66 -3.22
C LEU A 23 -25.69 19.04 -1.91
N LEU A 24 -26.01 19.66 -0.77
CA LEU A 24 -25.71 19.09 0.54
C LEU A 24 -26.41 17.75 0.76
N LYS A 25 -27.70 17.66 0.42
CA LYS A 25 -28.47 16.41 0.52
C LYS A 25 -27.88 15.32 -0.38
N LEU A 26 -27.53 15.66 -1.62
CA LEU A 26 -26.87 14.76 -2.56
C LEU A 26 -25.52 14.26 -2.03
N ALA A 27 -24.69 15.16 -1.49
CA ALA A 27 -23.36 14.81 -0.96
C ALA A 27 -23.43 13.87 0.26
N ARG A 28 -24.43 14.06 1.14
CA ARG A 28 -24.68 13.16 2.28
C ARG A 28 -25.21 11.80 1.84
N LEU A 29 -26.15 11.77 0.89
CA LEU A 29 -26.65 10.52 0.30
C LEU A 29 -25.52 9.73 -0.37
N GLY A 30 -24.71 10.39 -1.21
CA GLY A 30 -23.57 9.78 -1.87
C GLY A 30 -22.53 9.24 -0.88
N PHE A 31 -22.27 9.96 0.21
CA PHE A 31 -21.39 9.48 1.27
C PHE A 31 -21.93 8.20 1.93
N ASN A 32 -23.21 8.20 2.33
CA ASN A 32 -23.83 7.05 3.00
C ASN A 32 -23.93 5.83 2.08
N LEU A 33 -24.16 6.02 0.77
CA LEU A 33 -24.15 4.95 -0.21
C LEU A 33 -22.75 4.31 -0.34
N LEU A 34 -21.70 5.13 -0.39
CA LEU A 34 -20.32 4.63 -0.39
C LEU A 34 -19.98 3.90 0.92
N GLN A 35 -20.36 4.46 2.06
CA GLN A 35 -20.18 3.79 3.36
C GLN A 35 -20.87 2.42 3.39
N ASN A 36 -22.10 2.31 2.88
CA ASN A 36 -22.81 1.02 2.81
C ASN A 36 -22.12 0.01 1.90
N LEU A 37 -21.58 0.46 0.75
CA LEU A 37 -20.78 -0.39 -0.13
C LEU A 37 -19.55 -0.91 0.60
N TYR A 38 -18.81 -0.04 1.27
CA TYR A 38 -17.59 -0.41 1.99
C TYR A 38 -17.85 -1.40 3.12
N GLN A 39 -18.94 -1.23 3.87
CA GLN A 39 -19.36 -2.19 4.91
C GLN A 39 -19.66 -3.58 4.32
N LYS A 40 -20.26 -3.65 3.13
CA LYS A 40 -20.51 -4.93 2.44
C LYS A 40 -19.22 -5.61 2.01
N GLU A 41 -18.29 -4.85 1.44
CA GLU A 41 -16.96 -5.34 1.06
C GLU A 41 -16.20 -5.85 2.29
N LEU A 42 -16.15 -5.06 3.37
CA LEU A 42 -15.52 -5.45 4.62
C LEU A 42 -16.13 -6.70 5.24
N LYS A 43 -17.45 -6.92 5.13
CA LYS A 43 -18.08 -8.15 5.62
C LYS A 43 -17.52 -9.39 4.91
N VAL A 44 -17.31 -9.30 3.59
CA VAL A 44 -16.72 -10.40 2.80
C VAL A 44 -15.25 -10.59 3.17
N LEU A 45 -14.48 -9.50 3.21
CA LEU A 45 -13.04 -9.52 3.50
C LEU A 45 -12.75 -9.99 4.93
N THR A 46 -13.54 -9.57 5.91
CA THR A 46 -13.39 -9.99 7.31
C THR A 46 -13.66 -11.48 7.45
N LYS A 47 -14.67 -12.02 6.75
CA LYS A 47 -14.93 -13.46 6.74
C LYS A 47 -13.73 -14.23 6.21
N TRP A 48 -13.20 -13.82 5.05
CA TRP A 48 -11.99 -14.41 4.47
C TRP A 48 -10.79 -14.34 5.42
N TRP A 49 -10.54 -13.17 6.02
CA TRP A 49 -9.41 -12.99 6.94
C TRP A 49 -9.50 -13.87 8.18
N ILE A 50 -10.71 -14.02 8.74
CA ILE A 50 -10.99 -14.92 9.87
C ILE A 50 -10.77 -16.39 9.47
N GLU A 51 -11.20 -16.79 8.27
CA GLU A 51 -11.03 -18.16 7.77
C GLU A 51 -9.54 -18.51 7.56
N LEU A 52 -8.73 -17.57 7.08
CA LEU A 52 -7.28 -17.76 6.99
C LEU A 52 -6.64 -17.90 8.37
N ASP A 53 -7.17 -17.18 9.38
CA ASP A 53 -6.72 -17.23 10.78
C ASP A 53 -5.21 -16.90 10.92
N LEU A 54 -4.69 -16.04 10.03
CA LEU A 54 -3.28 -15.65 10.00
C LEU A 54 -2.84 -14.91 11.26
N PRO A 55 -3.60 -13.93 11.81
CA PRO A 55 -3.16 -13.22 13.01
C PRO A 55 -2.88 -14.15 14.20
N ARG A 56 -3.62 -15.26 14.31
CA ARG A 56 -3.39 -16.27 15.36
C ARG A 56 -2.22 -17.19 15.04
N LYS A 57 -2.10 -17.62 13.77
CA LYS A 57 -1.02 -18.54 13.32
C LYS A 57 0.34 -17.85 13.26
N LEU A 58 0.37 -16.58 12.87
CA LEU A 58 1.53 -15.72 12.71
C LEU A 58 1.50 -14.62 13.77
N TYR A 59 1.53 -15.02 15.04
CA TYR A 59 1.36 -14.15 16.21
C TYR A 59 2.37 -12.98 16.31
N TYR A 60 3.46 -13.05 15.57
CA TYR A 60 4.49 -12.00 15.51
C TYR A 60 4.11 -10.86 14.54
N ALA A 61 3.24 -11.12 13.57
CA ALA A 61 2.87 -10.17 12.54
C ALA A 61 1.66 -9.33 12.96
N ARG A 62 1.63 -8.08 12.49
CA ARG A 62 0.58 -7.11 12.79
C ARG A 62 -0.72 -7.50 12.08
N ASP A 63 -1.84 -7.51 12.81
CA ASP A 63 -3.18 -7.63 12.23
C ASP A 63 -3.67 -6.25 11.78
N LYS A 64 -3.65 -6.02 10.46
CA LYS A 64 -3.89 -4.69 9.86
C LYS A 64 -4.95 -4.70 8.77
N LEU A 65 -5.93 -5.60 8.85
CA LEU A 65 -6.98 -5.70 7.82
C LEU A 65 -7.73 -4.37 7.62
N LEU A 66 -8.11 -3.68 8.71
CA LEU A 66 -8.89 -2.44 8.64
C LEU A 66 -8.07 -1.25 8.14
N GLU A 67 -6.81 -1.14 8.57
CA GLU A 67 -5.87 -0.12 8.12
C GLU A 67 -5.54 -0.29 6.63
N ASN A 68 -5.34 -1.52 6.17
CA ASN A 68 -5.17 -1.80 4.74
C ASN A 68 -6.46 -1.51 3.95
N TYR A 69 -7.64 -1.72 4.54
CA TYR A 69 -8.89 -1.31 3.90
C TYR A 69 -9.06 0.20 3.85
N PHE A 70 -8.57 0.93 4.86
CA PHE A 70 -8.47 2.38 4.84
C PHE A 70 -7.62 2.88 3.66
N TRP A 71 -6.48 2.25 3.41
CA TRP A 71 -5.69 2.49 2.20
C TRP A 71 -6.49 2.25 0.93
N ALA A 72 -7.11 1.07 0.79
CA ALA A 72 -7.89 0.72 -0.39
C ALA A 72 -8.99 1.76 -0.68
N MET A 73 -9.72 2.22 0.34
CA MET A 73 -10.74 3.27 0.20
C MET A 73 -10.15 4.64 -0.17
N GLY A 74 -8.99 4.98 0.37
CA GLY A 74 -8.29 6.23 0.05
C GLY A 74 -7.86 6.29 -1.41
N CYS A 75 -7.39 5.15 -1.93
CA CYS A 75 -6.83 5.02 -3.27
C CYS A 75 -7.91 4.83 -4.34
N LEU A 76 -8.93 4.06 -4.01
CA LEU A 76 -9.97 3.60 -4.92
C LEU A 76 -11.32 3.88 -4.30
N TRP A 77 -11.73 5.13 -4.23
CA TRP A 77 -12.96 5.49 -3.52
C TRP A 77 -14.22 5.23 -4.36
N GLU A 78 -14.16 5.24 -5.69
CA GLU A 78 -15.37 5.14 -6.51
C GLU A 78 -16.03 3.75 -6.45
N PRO A 79 -17.38 3.65 -6.57
CA PRO A 79 -18.09 2.37 -6.48
C PRO A 79 -17.61 1.34 -7.51
N LYS A 80 -17.31 1.78 -8.73
CA LYS A 80 -16.88 0.91 -9.84
C LYS A 80 -15.57 0.16 -9.61
N PHE A 81 -14.77 0.58 -8.62
CA PHE A 81 -13.50 -0.08 -8.26
C PHE A 81 -13.65 -1.09 -7.11
N SER A 82 -14.86 -1.58 -6.84
CA SER A 82 -15.12 -2.59 -5.83
C SER A 82 -14.26 -3.85 -6.04
N LEU A 83 -14.16 -4.34 -7.27
CA LEU A 83 -13.31 -5.49 -7.60
C LEU A 83 -11.82 -5.16 -7.40
N SER A 84 -11.35 -3.99 -7.84
CA SER A 84 -9.96 -3.56 -7.58
C SER A 84 -9.64 -3.49 -6.09
N ARG A 85 -10.56 -2.97 -5.25
CA ARG A 85 -10.40 -2.98 -3.80
C ARG A 85 -10.36 -4.40 -3.25
N TYR A 86 -11.19 -5.31 -3.76
CA TYR A 86 -11.16 -6.71 -3.37
C TYR A 86 -9.80 -7.36 -3.71
N CYS A 87 -9.31 -7.21 -4.94
CA CYS A 87 -8.00 -7.74 -5.36
C CYS A 87 -6.85 -7.16 -4.52
N PHE A 88 -6.87 -5.86 -4.26
CA PHE A 88 -5.91 -5.19 -3.39
C PHE A 88 -5.95 -5.78 -1.97
N MET A 89 -7.14 -5.93 -1.41
CA MET A 89 -7.32 -6.42 -0.04
C MET A 89 -7.01 -7.90 0.14
N LYS A 90 -6.98 -8.69 -0.94
CA LYS A 90 -6.53 -10.08 -0.92
C LYS A 90 -5.01 -10.20 -0.79
N LEU A 91 -4.24 -9.18 -1.18
CA LEU A 91 -2.77 -9.24 -1.18
C LEU A 91 -2.14 -8.36 -0.11
N ILE A 92 -2.59 -7.13 0.06
CA ILE A 92 -1.87 -6.13 0.84
C ILE A 92 -1.81 -6.43 2.36
N PRO A 93 -2.89 -6.91 3.03
CA PRO A 93 -2.77 -7.36 4.41
C PRO A 93 -1.78 -8.50 4.61
N ILE A 94 -1.64 -9.39 3.62
CA ILE A 94 -0.65 -10.47 3.64
C ILE A 94 0.75 -9.89 3.41
N ALA A 95 0.89 -8.90 2.53
CA ALA A 95 2.15 -8.19 2.30
C ALA A 95 2.73 -7.58 3.59
N SER A 96 1.88 -7.03 4.46
CA SER A 96 2.29 -6.52 5.77
C SER A 96 2.86 -7.62 6.68
N MET A 97 2.40 -8.87 6.53
CA MET A 97 2.95 -10.01 7.27
C MET A 97 4.26 -10.51 6.65
N TYR A 98 4.44 -10.34 5.34
CA TYR A 98 5.74 -10.53 4.69
C TYR A 98 6.77 -9.53 5.24
N ASP A 99 6.43 -8.25 5.26
CA ASP A 99 7.23 -7.17 5.86
C ASP A 99 7.67 -7.55 7.29
N ASP A 100 6.73 -7.89 8.17
CA ASP A 100 7.04 -8.32 9.55
C ASP A 100 7.91 -9.58 9.63
N THR A 101 7.77 -10.49 8.65
CA THR A 101 8.61 -11.69 8.57
C THR A 101 10.04 -11.35 8.21
N PHE A 102 10.27 -10.48 7.24
CA PHE A 102 11.62 -10.12 6.79
C PHE A 102 12.32 -9.17 7.77
N ASP A 103 11.58 -8.25 8.39
CA ASP A 103 12.17 -7.16 9.17
C ASP A 103 12.36 -7.48 10.65
N ALA A 104 11.51 -8.34 11.23
CA ALA A 104 11.44 -8.52 12.67
C ALA A 104 11.49 -9.98 13.16
N TYR A 105 11.06 -10.95 12.34
CA TYR A 105 10.88 -12.33 12.81
C TYR A 105 11.88 -13.34 12.23
N GLY A 106 12.06 -13.35 10.91
CA GLY A 106 12.80 -14.38 10.20
C GLY A 106 14.31 -14.29 10.42
N LYS A 107 14.98 -15.44 10.51
CA LYS A 107 16.44 -15.48 10.45
C LYS A 107 16.90 -15.44 8.99
N LEU A 108 18.07 -14.86 8.74
CA LEU A 108 18.57 -14.65 7.38
C LEU A 108 18.60 -15.96 6.54
N ASP A 109 19.04 -17.08 7.11
CA ASP A 109 19.07 -18.38 6.42
C ASP A 109 17.66 -18.91 6.09
N GLU A 110 16.69 -18.68 6.97
CA GLU A 110 15.28 -19.01 6.72
C GLU A 110 14.67 -18.10 5.66
N LEU A 111 14.98 -16.80 5.69
CA LEU A 111 14.53 -15.82 4.69
C LEU A 111 15.09 -16.13 3.30
N GLU A 112 16.35 -16.56 3.20
CA GLU A 112 16.93 -17.01 1.92
C GLU A 112 16.19 -18.21 1.35
N GLN A 113 15.85 -19.19 2.20
CA GLN A 113 15.06 -20.36 1.80
C GLN A 113 13.64 -19.96 1.38
N PHE A 114 13.04 -19.02 2.11
CA PHE A 114 11.71 -18.50 1.84
C PHE A 114 11.63 -17.76 0.51
N THR A 115 12.53 -16.81 0.28
CA THR A 115 12.68 -16.12 -1.01
C THR A 115 12.91 -17.12 -2.13
N ALA A 116 13.79 -18.12 -1.95
CA ALA A 116 14.03 -19.14 -2.97
C ALA A 116 12.79 -19.99 -3.30
N ALA A 117 11.97 -20.34 -2.30
CA ALA A 117 10.72 -21.06 -2.51
C ALA A 117 9.70 -20.25 -3.33
N ILE A 118 9.58 -18.96 -3.05
CA ILE A 118 8.70 -18.03 -3.79
C ILE A 118 9.19 -17.85 -5.23
N HIS A 119 10.51 -17.74 -5.43
CA HIS A 119 11.09 -17.69 -6.77
C HIS A 119 10.80 -18.95 -7.58
N ARG A 120 10.79 -20.14 -6.95
CA ARG A 120 10.36 -21.40 -7.59
C ARG A 120 8.85 -21.52 -7.75
N TRP A 121 8.09 -20.75 -6.97
CA TRP A 121 6.62 -20.84 -6.87
C TRP A 121 6.16 -22.23 -6.41
N ASP A 122 6.87 -22.81 -5.44
CA ASP A 122 6.66 -24.17 -4.96
C ASP A 122 6.62 -24.21 -3.43
N THR A 123 5.41 -24.42 -2.87
CA THR A 123 5.16 -24.49 -1.42
C THR A 123 5.50 -25.86 -0.82
N SER A 124 5.81 -26.87 -1.64
CA SER A 124 6.07 -28.24 -1.21
C SER A 124 7.50 -28.49 -0.73
N THR A 125 8.37 -27.47 -0.82
CA THR A 125 9.73 -27.54 -0.29
C THR A 125 9.74 -27.91 1.19
N LYS A 126 10.57 -28.88 1.53
CA LYS A 126 10.77 -29.34 2.92
C LYS A 126 11.58 -28.37 3.76
N ASP A 127 12.15 -27.34 3.13
CA ASP A 127 13.11 -26.43 3.74
C ASP A 127 12.40 -25.27 4.46
N LEU A 128 11.12 -24.99 4.17
CA LEU A 128 10.38 -23.91 4.83
C LEU A 128 9.95 -24.29 6.24
N ASN A 129 10.21 -23.39 7.19
CA ASN A 129 9.60 -23.48 8.50
C ASN A 129 8.06 -23.31 8.42
N THR A 130 7.37 -23.75 9.47
CA THR A 130 5.91 -23.78 9.51
C THR A 130 5.27 -22.41 9.28
N ASN A 131 5.83 -21.34 9.84
CA ASN A 131 5.26 -20.00 9.74
C ASN A 131 5.39 -19.42 8.33
N MET A 132 6.56 -19.54 7.71
CA MET A 132 6.80 -19.10 6.34
C MET A 132 6.00 -19.93 5.33
N LYS A 133 5.81 -21.22 5.60
CA LYS A 133 4.91 -22.06 4.79
C LYS A 133 3.47 -21.57 4.86
N ILE A 134 2.95 -21.30 6.06
CA ILE A 134 1.59 -20.75 6.26
C ILE A 134 1.43 -19.43 5.50
N LEU A 135 2.42 -18.54 5.60
CA LEU A 135 2.42 -17.26 4.90
C LEU A 135 2.49 -17.43 3.37
N PHE A 136 3.26 -18.40 2.89
CA PHE A 136 3.33 -18.70 1.45
C PHE A 136 2.01 -19.26 0.93
N ASP A 137 1.45 -20.26 1.61
CA ASP A 137 0.19 -20.89 1.22
C ASP A 137 -0.92 -19.84 1.16
N ALA A 138 -0.98 -18.91 2.13
CA ALA A 138 -1.97 -17.84 2.14
C ALA A 138 -1.89 -16.88 0.95
N VAL A 139 -0.67 -16.54 0.48
CA VAL A 139 -0.53 -15.71 -0.72
C VAL A 139 -0.86 -16.49 -1.98
N ILE A 140 -0.54 -17.78 -2.06
CA ILE A 140 -0.93 -18.65 -3.19
C ILE A 140 -2.45 -18.73 -3.30
N ASP A 141 -3.12 -19.04 -2.18
CA ASP A 141 -4.59 -19.10 -2.13
C ASP A 141 -5.21 -17.76 -2.56
N SER A 142 -4.62 -16.64 -2.14
CA SER A 142 -5.09 -15.31 -2.53
C SER A 142 -4.87 -14.99 -4.00
N TYR A 143 -3.77 -15.48 -4.60
CA TYR A 143 -3.54 -15.38 -6.03
C TYR A 143 -4.55 -16.22 -6.81
N ASP A 144 -4.79 -17.45 -6.38
CA ASP A 144 -5.73 -18.37 -7.03
C ASP A 144 -7.15 -17.81 -6.97
N ASP A 145 -7.58 -17.24 -5.83
CA ASP A 145 -8.87 -16.55 -5.66
C ASP A 145 -9.03 -15.38 -6.65
N ILE A 146 -8.02 -14.49 -6.73
CA ILE A 146 -8.09 -13.37 -7.67
C ILE A 146 -8.05 -13.90 -9.10
N GLN A 147 -7.28 -14.95 -9.36
CA GLN A 147 -7.14 -15.54 -10.68
C GLN A 147 -8.42 -16.15 -11.19
N GLU A 148 -9.13 -16.87 -10.34
CA GLU A 148 -10.43 -17.44 -10.65
C GLU A 148 -11.39 -16.34 -11.11
N ILE A 149 -11.49 -15.25 -10.34
CA ILE A 149 -12.39 -14.14 -10.64
C ILE A 149 -11.96 -13.42 -11.93
N THR A 150 -10.70 -12.97 -12.00
CA THR A 150 -10.25 -12.13 -13.14
C THR A 150 -10.17 -12.90 -14.44
N SER A 151 -9.81 -14.19 -14.40
CA SER A 151 -9.71 -15.02 -15.61
C SER A 151 -11.07 -15.54 -16.04
N ASN A 152 -11.85 -16.14 -15.13
CA ASN A 152 -13.07 -16.85 -15.51
C ASN A 152 -14.25 -15.90 -15.72
N GLU A 153 -14.38 -14.86 -14.89
CA GLU A 153 -15.50 -13.93 -15.00
C GLU A 153 -15.23 -12.80 -15.99
N PHE A 154 -13.98 -12.33 -16.08
CA PHE A 154 -13.62 -11.14 -16.87
C PHE A 154 -12.69 -11.42 -18.05
N GLY A 155 -12.19 -12.65 -18.22
CA GLY A 155 -11.33 -13.01 -19.36
C GLY A 155 -9.91 -12.43 -19.31
N ARG A 156 -9.44 -11.98 -18.14
CA ARG A 156 -8.17 -11.24 -17.96
C ARG A 156 -7.04 -12.10 -17.40
N SER A 157 -6.92 -13.32 -17.91
CA SER A 157 -5.90 -14.29 -17.48
C SER A 157 -4.46 -13.79 -17.64
N TYR A 158 -4.24 -12.86 -18.59
CA TYR A 158 -2.95 -12.21 -18.83
C TYR A 158 -2.39 -11.46 -17.61
N CYS A 159 -3.23 -11.05 -16.65
CA CYS A 159 -2.76 -10.38 -15.43
C CYS A 159 -1.70 -11.23 -14.70
N TRP A 160 -1.81 -12.57 -14.76
CA TRP A 160 -0.91 -13.46 -14.03
C TRP A 160 0.49 -13.61 -14.63
N GLU A 161 0.70 -13.11 -15.84
CA GLU A 161 2.04 -12.91 -16.39
C GLU A 161 2.85 -11.93 -15.53
N TYR A 162 2.17 -11.02 -14.81
CA TYR A 162 2.77 -9.94 -14.02
C TYR A 162 2.72 -10.19 -12.51
N GLY A 163 1.70 -10.89 -12.03
CA GLY A 163 1.50 -11.10 -10.60
C GLY A 163 2.68 -11.81 -9.92
N LYS A 164 3.17 -12.92 -10.49
CA LYS A 164 4.28 -13.68 -9.89
C LYS A 164 5.60 -12.89 -9.94
N PRO A 165 5.98 -12.28 -11.07
CA PRO A 165 7.15 -11.39 -11.11
C PRO A 165 7.12 -10.27 -10.07
N ALA A 166 5.96 -9.62 -9.85
CA ALA A 166 5.84 -8.56 -8.85
C ALA A 166 6.20 -9.05 -7.44
N LEU A 167 5.59 -10.15 -6.97
CA LEU A 167 5.87 -10.70 -5.65
C LEU A 167 7.34 -11.16 -5.54
N LYS A 168 7.87 -11.82 -6.58
CA LYS A 168 9.29 -12.24 -6.61
C LYS A 168 10.23 -11.05 -6.45
N ASN A 169 9.91 -9.92 -7.07
CA ASN A 169 10.73 -8.72 -6.92
C ASN A 169 10.66 -8.17 -5.49
N VAL A 170 9.46 -8.09 -4.90
CA VAL A 170 9.27 -7.63 -3.51
C VAL A 170 10.08 -8.45 -2.52
N VAL A 171 9.94 -9.78 -2.52
CA VAL A 171 10.65 -10.63 -1.54
C VAL A 171 12.16 -10.69 -1.78
N ARG A 172 12.61 -10.41 -3.00
CA ARG A 172 14.03 -10.23 -3.30
C ARG A 172 14.55 -8.94 -2.65
N LEU A 173 13.81 -7.85 -2.75
CA LEU A 173 14.18 -6.55 -2.18
C LEU A 173 14.19 -6.59 -0.65
N TYR A 174 13.17 -7.19 -0.02
CA TYR A 174 13.17 -7.42 1.43
C TYR A 174 14.35 -8.27 1.90
N LEU A 175 14.74 -9.29 1.12
CA LEU A 175 15.94 -10.08 1.46
C LEU A 175 17.23 -9.25 1.39
N GLU A 176 17.34 -8.31 0.45
CA GLU A 176 18.50 -7.42 0.38
C GLU A 176 18.57 -6.48 1.60
N GLU A 177 17.44 -5.91 2.02
CA GLU A 177 17.36 -5.08 3.24
C GLU A 177 17.71 -5.90 4.50
N ALA A 178 17.20 -7.12 4.62
CA ALA A 178 17.56 -8.04 5.71
C ALA A 178 19.06 -8.39 5.70
N ARG A 179 19.69 -8.51 4.52
CA ARG A 179 21.15 -8.71 4.38
C ARG A 179 21.94 -7.48 4.81
N TRP A 180 21.46 -6.27 4.54
CA TRP A 180 22.09 -5.05 5.03
C TRP A 180 22.12 -5.04 6.56
N LEU A 181 20.98 -5.31 7.20
CA LEU A 181 20.88 -5.40 8.64
C LEU A 181 21.84 -6.46 9.22
N ALA A 182 21.81 -7.68 8.69
CA ALA A 182 22.66 -8.77 9.19
C ALA A 182 24.17 -8.47 9.08
N LYS A 183 24.57 -7.66 8.09
CA LYS A 183 25.98 -7.25 7.89
C LYS A 183 26.35 -5.95 8.62
N GLY A 184 25.38 -5.24 9.19
CA GLY A 184 25.57 -3.87 9.67
C GLY A 184 26.02 -2.92 8.55
N TYR A 185 25.59 -3.18 7.32
CA TYR A 185 25.94 -2.37 6.16
C TYR A 185 25.02 -1.16 6.08
N VAL A 186 25.61 0.03 5.97
CA VAL A 186 24.89 1.28 5.68
C VAL A 186 25.13 1.63 4.21
N PRO A 187 24.14 1.49 3.33
CA PRO A 187 24.27 1.86 1.93
C PRO A 187 24.42 3.37 1.76
N THR A 188 24.87 3.79 0.58
CA THR A 188 24.69 5.20 0.19
C THR A 188 23.20 5.53 0.05
N LEU A 189 22.80 6.78 0.19
CA LEU A 189 21.41 7.21 0.00
C LEU A 189 20.88 6.83 -1.39
N GLU A 190 21.71 6.92 -2.42
CA GLU A 190 21.33 6.54 -3.79
C GLU A 190 21.08 5.03 -3.91
N GLU A 191 21.99 4.21 -3.37
CA GLU A 191 21.82 2.76 -3.32
C GLU A 191 20.59 2.36 -2.51
N TYR A 192 20.40 2.98 -1.34
CA TYR A 192 19.23 2.78 -0.49
C TYR A 192 17.95 3.05 -1.27
N ARG A 193 17.79 4.26 -1.82
CA ARG A 193 16.57 4.69 -2.52
C ARG A 193 16.23 3.82 -3.72
N HIS A 194 17.23 3.33 -4.45
CA HIS A 194 16.99 2.43 -5.58
C HIS A 194 16.32 1.11 -5.15
N ILE A 195 16.67 0.57 -3.99
CA ILE A 195 16.09 -0.66 -3.44
C ILE A 195 14.80 -0.37 -2.67
N SER A 196 14.85 0.59 -1.74
CA SER A 196 13.82 0.83 -0.74
C SER A 196 12.55 1.49 -1.31
N SER A 197 12.67 2.25 -2.40
CA SER A 197 11.49 2.73 -3.14
C SER A 197 10.72 1.54 -3.75
N LEU A 198 11.41 0.54 -4.29
CA LEU A 198 10.77 -0.63 -4.88
C LEU A 198 10.26 -1.62 -3.81
N SER A 199 10.86 -1.64 -2.61
CA SER A 199 10.41 -2.48 -1.48
C SER A 199 9.10 -2.00 -0.85
N THR A 200 8.63 -0.77 -1.17
CA THR A 200 7.33 -0.22 -0.73
C THR A 200 6.10 -0.96 -1.24
N ILE A 201 6.27 -2.04 -2.03
CA ILE A 201 5.22 -2.87 -2.63
C ILE A 201 4.27 -2.16 -3.60
N TYR A 202 4.49 -0.89 -3.95
CA TYR A 202 3.56 -0.12 -4.79
C TYR A 202 3.37 -0.69 -6.19
N GLN A 203 4.40 -1.29 -6.78
CA GLN A 203 4.26 -1.99 -8.06
C GLN A 203 3.29 -3.18 -7.93
N TRP A 204 3.43 -3.95 -6.84
CA TRP A 204 2.57 -5.10 -6.55
C TRP A 204 1.15 -4.69 -6.16
N ALA A 205 1.02 -3.59 -5.42
CA ALA A 205 -0.25 -2.94 -5.12
C ALA A 205 -0.95 -2.46 -6.40
N ALA A 206 -0.27 -1.72 -7.28
CA ALA A 206 -0.82 -1.26 -8.55
C ALA A 206 -1.25 -2.44 -9.44
N PHE A 207 -0.44 -3.49 -9.51
CA PHE A 207 -0.80 -4.75 -10.16
C PHE A 207 -2.16 -5.27 -9.68
N SER A 208 -2.33 -5.40 -8.36
CA SER A 208 -3.58 -5.90 -7.76
C SER A 208 -4.79 -5.02 -8.09
N VAL A 209 -4.58 -3.70 -8.15
CA VAL A 209 -5.62 -2.75 -8.54
C VAL A 209 -6.02 -2.93 -10.00
N PHE A 210 -5.03 -3.06 -10.89
CA PHE A 210 -5.24 -3.18 -12.34
C PHE A 210 -5.99 -4.47 -12.69
N CYS A 211 -5.77 -5.56 -11.94
CA CYS A 211 -6.53 -6.82 -12.06
C CYS A 211 -8.06 -6.61 -11.96
N GLY A 212 -8.52 -5.71 -11.10
CA GLY A 212 -9.95 -5.43 -10.90
C GLY A 212 -10.51 -4.24 -11.69
N MET A 213 -9.68 -3.54 -12.46
CA MET A 213 -10.01 -2.24 -13.06
C MET A 213 -10.72 -2.32 -14.42
N GLY A 214 -10.68 -3.49 -15.07
CA GLY A 214 -11.23 -3.74 -16.40
C GLY A 214 -10.32 -3.28 -17.55
N ASP A 215 -10.52 -3.82 -18.75
CA ASP A 215 -9.65 -3.56 -19.92
C ASP A 215 -9.75 -2.13 -20.47
N GLU A 216 -10.86 -1.42 -20.24
CA GLU A 216 -11.01 -0.02 -20.68
C GLU A 216 -9.97 0.90 -20.02
N LEU A 217 -9.63 0.63 -18.75
CA LEU A 217 -8.72 1.45 -17.96
C LEU A 217 -7.36 0.79 -17.76
N ALA A 218 -7.29 -0.54 -17.76
CA ALA A 218 -6.08 -1.30 -17.50
C ALA A 218 -5.89 -2.45 -18.51
N PRO A 219 -5.71 -2.17 -19.81
CA PRO A 219 -5.39 -3.21 -20.77
C PRO A 219 -3.98 -3.78 -20.51
N LYS A 220 -3.59 -4.86 -21.18
CA LYS A 220 -2.29 -5.54 -20.97
C LYS A 220 -1.10 -4.58 -21.09
N GLU A 221 -1.15 -3.65 -22.04
CA GLU A 221 -0.11 -2.66 -22.28
C GLU A 221 0.16 -1.77 -21.06
N LEU A 222 -0.84 -1.58 -20.19
CA LEU A 222 -0.66 -0.84 -18.94
C LEU A 222 0.16 -1.64 -17.92
N PHE A 223 0.04 -2.97 -17.92
CA PHE A 223 0.89 -3.81 -17.10
C PHE A 223 2.33 -3.80 -17.64
N ASP A 224 2.52 -3.84 -18.97
CA ASP A 224 3.85 -3.66 -19.57
C ASP A 224 4.46 -2.31 -19.13
N TRP A 225 3.69 -1.21 -19.23
CA TRP A 225 4.10 0.11 -18.75
C TRP A 225 4.47 0.12 -17.26
N LEU A 226 3.68 -0.51 -16.39
CA LEU A 226 3.95 -0.60 -14.95
C LEU A 226 5.31 -1.25 -14.64
N PHE A 227 5.69 -2.26 -15.43
CA PHE A 227 6.96 -2.98 -15.30
C PHE A 227 8.15 -2.27 -15.95
N THR A 228 7.94 -1.15 -16.64
CA THR A 228 9.03 -0.25 -17.06
C THR A 228 9.49 0.70 -15.96
N GLU A 229 8.93 0.58 -14.74
CA GLU A 229 9.20 1.47 -13.60
C GLU A 229 8.97 2.95 -13.96
N PRO A 230 7.73 3.31 -14.34
CA PRO A 230 7.43 4.63 -14.84
C PRO A 230 7.64 5.68 -13.74
N LYS A 231 7.97 6.91 -14.14
CA LYS A 231 8.25 8.02 -13.22
C LYS A 231 7.16 8.21 -12.15
N MET A 232 5.89 8.05 -12.53
CA MET A 232 4.77 8.15 -11.59
C MET A 232 4.84 7.09 -10.48
N LEU A 233 5.18 5.84 -10.81
CA LEU A 233 5.38 4.78 -9.82
C LEU A 233 6.58 5.11 -8.95
N VAL A 234 7.73 5.41 -9.56
CA VAL A 234 9.00 5.66 -8.84
C VAL A 234 8.86 6.83 -7.86
N ALA A 235 8.33 7.98 -8.29
CA ALA A 235 8.15 9.14 -7.42
C ALA A 235 7.14 8.86 -6.29
N SER A 236 6.05 8.16 -6.57
CA SER A 236 5.07 7.79 -5.54
C SER A 236 5.67 6.82 -4.51
N SER A 237 6.49 5.87 -4.97
CA SER A 237 7.20 4.91 -4.13
C SER A 237 8.28 5.56 -3.27
N ASP A 238 9.09 6.44 -3.86
CA ASP A 238 10.14 7.16 -3.14
C ASP A 238 9.53 8.10 -2.09
N GLN A 239 8.47 8.84 -2.45
CA GLN A 239 7.72 9.65 -1.50
C GLN A 239 7.18 8.83 -0.33
N CYS A 240 6.62 7.65 -0.60
CA CYS A 240 6.14 6.74 0.43
C CYS A 240 7.27 6.34 1.37
N ARG A 241 8.38 5.84 0.81
CA ARG A 241 9.53 5.37 1.60
C ARG A 241 10.12 6.48 2.45
N LEU A 242 10.35 7.66 1.88
CA LEU A 242 10.94 8.78 2.60
C LEU A 242 10.04 9.27 3.74
N MET A 243 8.73 9.34 3.54
CA MET A 243 7.81 9.71 4.62
C MET A 243 7.74 8.68 5.74
N ASP A 244 7.72 7.39 5.39
CA ASP A 244 7.76 6.29 6.34
C ASP A 244 9.03 6.40 7.20
N ASP A 245 10.20 6.38 6.56
CA ASP A 245 11.51 6.49 7.22
C ASP A 245 11.60 7.73 8.12
N ILE A 246 11.22 8.92 7.64
CA ILE A 246 11.28 10.16 8.43
C ILE A 246 10.42 10.06 9.70
N MET A 247 9.25 9.41 9.64
CA MET A 247 8.38 9.29 10.80
C MET A 247 8.78 8.15 11.74
N THR A 248 9.31 7.05 11.20
CA THR A 248 9.54 5.83 11.96
C THR A 248 10.97 5.71 12.48
N HIS A 249 11.94 6.51 11.97
CA HIS A 249 13.37 6.29 12.27
C HIS A 249 13.69 6.20 13.76
N GLU A 250 13.10 7.04 14.63
CA GLU A 250 13.38 6.96 16.08
C GLU A 250 12.93 5.63 16.70
N PHE A 251 11.80 5.10 16.25
CA PHE A 251 11.27 3.83 16.72
C PHE A 251 12.09 2.67 16.15
N GLU A 252 12.43 2.72 14.88
CA GLU A 252 13.20 1.70 14.17
C GLU A 252 14.62 1.55 14.71
N GLN A 253 15.29 2.68 15.00
CA GLN A 253 16.61 2.67 15.62
C GLN A 253 16.58 2.05 17.03
N LYS A 254 15.53 2.27 17.81
CA LYS A 254 15.39 1.67 19.16
C LYS A 254 15.26 0.15 19.13
N ARG A 255 14.71 -0.42 18.06
CA ARG A 255 14.56 -1.89 17.91
C ARG A 255 15.73 -2.56 17.17
N GLY A 256 16.72 -1.79 16.71
CA GLY A 256 17.89 -2.31 15.99
C GLY A 256 17.57 -2.72 14.55
N HIS A 257 16.81 -1.89 13.83
CA HIS A 257 16.42 -2.15 12.44
C HIS A 257 17.52 -1.80 11.42
N ALA A 258 17.29 -2.12 10.15
CA ALA A 258 18.15 -1.71 9.04
C ALA A 258 18.26 -0.17 8.99
N PRO A 259 19.35 0.39 8.46
CA PRO A 259 19.46 1.83 8.28
C PRO A 259 18.37 2.35 7.34
N SER A 260 17.61 3.36 7.77
CA SER A 260 16.64 4.06 6.93
C SER A 260 17.33 5.12 6.05
N SER A 261 16.59 5.81 5.20
CA SER A 261 17.11 6.97 4.45
C SER A 261 17.71 8.04 5.38
N VAL A 262 17.21 8.19 6.61
CA VAL A 262 17.74 9.14 7.60
C VAL A 262 19.17 8.75 7.99
N GLU A 263 19.40 7.48 8.35
CA GLU A 263 20.72 6.98 8.72
C GLU A 263 21.68 7.00 7.52
N CYS A 264 21.20 6.59 6.34
CA CYS A 264 22.02 6.62 5.12
C CYS A 264 22.48 8.06 4.79
N TYR A 265 21.59 9.06 4.95
CA TYR A 265 21.93 10.45 4.72
C TYR A 265 22.94 10.99 5.76
N VAL A 266 22.71 10.70 7.05
CA VAL A 266 23.60 11.13 8.13
C VAL A 266 25.00 10.56 7.94
N GLU A 267 25.11 9.26 7.66
CA GLU A 267 26.39 8.57 7.47
C GLU A 267 27.12 9.11 6.24
N GLN A 268 26.42 9.26 5.11
CA GLN A 268 27.04 9.69 3.86
C GLN A 268 27.54 11.14 3.89
N TYR A 269 26.80 12.06 4.53
CA TYR A 269 27.10 13.50 4.50
C TYR A 269 27.67 14.04 5.81
N GLY A 270 27.75 13.25 6.88
CA GLY A 270 28.29 13.67 8.18
C GLY A 270 27.49 14.82 8.82
N VAL A 271 26.16 14.83 8.64
CA VAL A 271 25.27 15.89 9.13
C VAL A 271 24.44 15.42 10.32
N SER A 272 23.84 16.36 11.06
CA SER A 272 22.87 16.03 12.10
C SER A 272 21.59 15.42 11.52
N THR A 273 20.92 14.55 12.29
CA THR A 273 19.60 13.98 11.97
C THR A 273 18.58 15.01 11.48
N GLN A 274 18.48 16.17 12.16
CA GLN A 274 17.54 17.23 11.72
C GLN A 274 17.82 17.71 10.29
N LYS A 275 19.10 17.87 9.92
CA LYS A 275 19.48 18.28 8.55
C LYS A 275 19.18 17.19 7.53
N ALA A 276 19.33 15.93 7.91
CA ALA A 276 18.91 14.80 7.06
C ALA A 276 17.39 14.83 6.86
N VAL A 277 16.60 14.95 7.94
CA VAL A 277 15.14 15.07 7.87
C VAL A 277 14.71 16.25 7.00
N ASP A 278 15.32 17.43 7.14
CA ASP A 278 15.02 18.59 6.31
C ASP A 278 15.33 18.32 4.83
N ALA A 279 16.46 17.67 4.53
CA ALA A 279 16.86 17.33 3.17
C ALA A 279 15.93 16.28 2.53
N LEU A 280 15.58 15.22 3.26
CA LEU A 280 14.66 14.18 2.81
C LEU A 280 13.24 14.72 2.64
N SER A 281 12.79 15.62 3.52
CA SER A 281 11.51 16.32 3.36
C SER A 281 11.48 17.16 2.07
N ASN A 282 12.59 17.80 1.70
CA ASN A 282 12.68 18.49 0.41
C ASN A 282 12.61 17.50 -0.78
N MET A 283 13.16 16.29 -0.65
CA MET A 283 13.04 15.25 -1.68
C MET A 283 11.59 14.79 -1.85
N VAL A 284 10.85 14.61 -0.74
CA VAL A 284 9.39 14.35 -0.76
C VAL A 284 8.64 15.43 -1.55
N GLU A 285 8.98 16.72 -1.36
CA GLU A 285 8.38 17.82 -2.13
C GLU A 285 8.75 17.78 -3.62
N GLU A 286 9.95 17.32 -3.98
CA GLU A 286 10.32 17.09 -5.38
C GLU A 286 9.52 15.94 -6.00
N ASP A 287 9.27 14.85 -5.27
CA ASP A 287 8.43 13.75 -5.75
C ASP A 287 6.99 14.20 -5.99
N TRP A 288 6.44 15.06 -5.12
CA TRP A 288 5.15 15.71 -5.36
C TRP A 288 5.14 16.51 -6.66
N LYS A 289 6.22 17.24 -6.98
CA LYS A 289 6.33 17.98 -8.25
C LYS A 289 6.40 17.04 -9.45
N ILE A 290 7.13 15.93 -9.35
CA ILE A 290 7.20 14.91 -10.41
C ILE A 290 5.82 14.32 -10.67
N MET A 291 5.13 13.85 -9.63
CA MET A 291 3.78 13.29 -9.75
C MET A 291 2.78 14.29 -10.34
N ASN A 292 2.84 15.55 -9.91
CA ASN A 292 2.00 16.61 -10.47
C ASN A 292 2.34 16.88 -11.95
N GLY A 293 3.62 16.85 -12.32
CA GLY A 293 4.08 17.00 -13.70
C GLY A 293 3.55 15.91 -14.62
N GLU A 294 3.64 14.64 -14.19
CA GLU A 294 3.10 13.47 -14.92
C GLU A 294 1.58 13.55 -15.03
N LEU A 295 0.88 14.08 -14.02
CA LEU A 295 -0.56 14.32 -14.12
C LEU A 295 -0.89 15.45 -15.09
N LEU A 296 -0.12 16.53 -15.13
CA LEU A 296 -0.37 17.63 -16.06
C LEU A 296 -0.11 17.21 -17.51
N ASN A 297 0.91 16.38 -17.74
CA ASN A 297 1.33 15.90 -19.05
C ASN A 297 1.37 14.36 -19.05
N PRO A 298 0.21 13.69 -19.05
CA PRO A 298 0.15 12.23 -18.99
C PRO A 298 0.76 11.60 -20.25
N PRO A 299 1.43 10.44 -20.15
CA PRO A 299 1.84 9.68 -21.32
C PRO A 299 0.63 9.31 -22.19
N ASP A 300 0.76 9.36 -23.51
CA ASP A 300 -0.35 9.16 -24.46
C ASP A 300 -1.09 7.81 -24.28
N CYS A 301 -0.37 6.78 -23.85
CA CYS A 301 -0.89 5.43 -23.65
C CYS A 301 -1.47 5.17 -22.24
N VAL A 302 -1.45 6.15 -21.34
CA VAL A 302 -1.84 5.96 -19.93
C VAL A 302 -3.01 6.87 -19.57
N PRO A 303 -4.19 6.30 -19.22
CA PRO A 303 -5.31 7.10 -18.76
C PRO A 303 -4.93 7.91 -17.51
N ARG A 304 -5.29 9.20 -17.46
CA ARG A 304 -5.08 10.05 -16.27
C ARG A 304 -5.64 9.41 -14.98
N LYS A 305 -6.72 8.63 -15.11
CA LYS A 305 -7.30 7.91 -13.98
C LYS A 305 -6.33 6.88 -13.37
N VAL A 306 -5.50 6.23 -14.20
CA VAL A 306 -4.45 5.32 -13.72
C VAL A 306 -3.39 6.09 -12.93
N LEU A 307 -2.90 7.21 -13.48
CA LEU A 307 -1.94 8.05 -12.76
C LEU A 307 -2.51 8.51 -11.40
N SER A 308 -3.80 8.84 -11.34
CA SER A 308 -4.43 9.26 -10.09
C SER A 308 -4.42 8.20 -8.98
N ILE A 309 -4.18 6.92 -9.29
CA ILE A 309 -4.05 5.86 -8.29
C ILE A 309 -2.74 6.03 -7.51
N PHE A 310 -1.63 6.26 -8.21
CA PHE A 310 -0.33 6.54 -7.59
C PHE A 310 -0.36 7.85 -6.79
N LEU A 311 -1.02 8.88 -7.33
CA LEU A 311 -1.27 10.10 -6.55
C LEU A 311 -2.03 9.78 -5.26
N ALA A 312 -3.04 8.90 -5.32
CA ALA A 312 -3.81 8.55 -4.15
C ALA A 312 -3.02 7.66 -3.17
N PHE A 313 -2.05 6.86 -3.63
CA PHE A 313 -1.05 6.22 -2.76
C PHE A 313 -0.22 7.27 -2.01
N ALA A 314 0.32 8.27 -2.70
CA ALA A 314 1.06 9.34 -2.02
C ALA A 314 0.17 10.14 -1.03
N GLN A 315 -1.08 10.41 -1.40
CA GLN A 315 -2.03 11.11 -0.54
C GLN A 315 -2.44 10.31 0.70
N ILE A 316 -2.42 8.97 0.67
CA ILE A 316 -2.69 8.17 1.87
C ILE A 316 -1.48 8.19 2.81
N MET A 317 -0.26 8.20 2.26
CA MET A 317 0.95 8.38 3.06
C MET A 317 0.95 9.71 3.81
N ASP A 318 0.55 10.78 3.12
CA ASP A 318 0.36 12.11 3.74
C ASP A 318 -0.67 12.11 4.88
N VAL A 319 -1.67 11.22 4.84
CA VAL A 319 -2.66 11.11 5.91
C VAL A 319 -2.14 10.28 7.08
N LEU A 320 -1.33 9.27 6.80
CA LEU A 320 -0.90 8.27 7.78
C LEU A 320 0.45 8.56 8.41
N TYR A 321 1.34 9.30 7.75
CA TYR A 321 2.74 9.49 8.11
C TYR A 321 3.17 10.96 8.15
N LYS A 322 2.23 11.91 8.13
CA LYS A 322 2.59 13.33 8.23
C LYS A 322 2.90 13.78 9.66
N ASP A 323 2.14 13.27 10.63
CA ASP A 323 2.23 13.70 12.03
C ASP A 323 2.58 12.56 13.00
N SER A 324 2.50 11.30 12.55
CA SER A 324 2.73 10.09 13.35
C SER A 324 2.80 8.86 12.44
N ASP A 325 3.27 7.71 12.91
CA ASP A 325 3.00 6.41 12.24
C ASP A 325 1.57 5.94 12.53
N GLY A 326 0.63 6.39 11.71
CA GLY A 326 -0.79 6.06 11.78
C GLY A 326 -1.14 4.66 11.26
N TYR A 327 -0.19 3.94 10.66
CA TYR A 327 -0.38 2.57 10.21
C TYR A 327 -0.14 1.58 11.36
N THR A 328 1.02 1.64 11.99
CA THR A 328 1.34 0.80 13.16
C THR A 328 0.55 1.27 14.37
N ASN A 329 0.53 2.58 14.65
CA ASN A 329 -0.13 3.19 15.81
C ASN A 329 -1.50 3.79 15.45
N SER A 330 -2.37 2.97 14.87
CA SER A 330 -3.66 3.38 14.32
C SER A 330 -4.73 3.78 15.36
N ALA A 331 -4.44 3.67 16.67
CA ALA A 331 -5.42 3.82 17.74
C ALA A 331 -5.95 5.26 17.94
N THR A 332 -5.36 6.25 17.27
CA THR A 332 -5.69 7.68 17.38
C THR A 332 -6.41 8.18 16.11
N THR A 333 -5.80 9.06 15.32
CA THR A 333 -6.39 9.74 14.16
C THR A 333 -6.91 8.76 13.12
N THR A 334 -6.17 7.68 12.84
CA THR A 334 -6.59 6.66 11.87
C THR A 334 -7.89 5.98 12.31
N LYS A 335 -8.02 5.62 13.59
CA LYS A 335 -9.23 5.03 14.16
C LYS A 335 -10.42 5.98 14.09
N ASP A 336 -10.22 7.26 14.36
CA ASP A 336 -11.29 8.27 14.26
C ASP A 336 -11.78 8.41 12.82
N LEU A 337 -10.86 8.45 11.85
CA LEU A 337 -11.20 8.49 10.42
C LEU A 337 -11.91 7.21 9.97
N LEU A 338 -11.42 6.03 10.38
CA LEU A 338 -12.08 4.75 10.12
C LEU A 338 -13.51 4.74 10.66
N THR A 339 -13.71 5.21 11.90
CA THR A 339 -15.03 5.28 12.53
C THR A 339 -15.97 6.23 11.79
N ALA A 340 -15.47 7.40 11.39
CA ALA A 340 -16.26 8.37 10.64
C ALA A 340 -16.61 7.87 9.23
N LEU A 341 -15.68 7.19 8.54
CA LEU A 341 -15.87 6.74 7.17
C LEU A 341 -16.70 5.45 7.07
N LEU A 342 -16.57 4.54 8.04
CA LEU A 342 -17.16 3.19 7.97
C LEU A 342 -18.34 2.97 8.90
N VAL A 343 -18.49 3.74 9.98
CA VAL A 343 -19.49 3.46 11.01
C VAL A 343 -20.53 4.57 11.12
N THR A 344 -20.12 5.83 11.05
CA THR A 344 -21.00 6.97 11.32
C THR A 344 -21.58 7.53 10.03
N PRO A 345 -22.87 7.35 9.71
CA PRO A 345 -23.47 7.95 8.53
C PRO A 345 -23.78 9.44 8.74
N PHE A 346 -23.86 10.21 7.67
CA PHE A 346 -24.44 11.54 7.75
C PHE A 346 -25.96 11.47 7.94
N PRO A 347 -26.54 12.38 8.75
CA PRO A 347 -27.98 12.48 8.89
C PRO A 347 -28.59 12.96 7.57
N ILE A 348 -29.55 12.19 7.04
CA ILE A 348 -30.36 12.63 5.92
C ILE A 348 -31.56 13.37 6.50
N SER A 349 -31.52 14.71 6.46
CA SER A 349 -32.67 15.53 6.79
C SER A 349 -33.79 15.28 5.77
N SER A 350 -35.01 15.07 6.28
CA SER A 350 -36.24 14.87 5.51
C SER A 350 -36.42 15.95 4.46
#